data_AF-A0A1C3Z2N1-F1
#
_entry.id   AF-A0A1C3Z2N1-F1
#
_cell.length_a   1.000
_cell.length_b   1.000
_cell.length_c   1.000
_cell.angle_alpha   90.00
_cell.angle_beta   90.00
_cell.angle_gamma   90.00
#
_symmetry.space_group_name_H-M   'P 1'
#
loop_
_entity.id
_entity.type
_entity.pdbx_description
1 polymer ?
#
loop_
_entity_poly.entity_id
_entity_poly.type
_entity_poly.pdbx_seq_one_letter_code
_entity_poly.pdbx_strand_id
1 'polypeptide(L)'
;MLDLFADEEPWQESLAPGAVVLRRFALPDTEALMRGIGQVISQSPLRHMVTPGGYTMSVAMTNCGALGWTTDQYGYLYAPVDPQTQRPWPAIPEAFLALCQKASTAAGYPDFRPDACLINRYAPGAKLSLHQDKDEPDLRAPIVSVSLGLPAIFQFGGLKRNDPLQRLMLEHGDIVVWGGESRLYYHGIAPLKAGYHPITGECRYNLTFRHASNSK
;
A
#
# COMPACT_ATOMS: atom_id res chain seq x y z
N MET A 1 13.25 -5.82 24.62
CA MET A 1 12.15 -6.78 24.71
C MET A 1 12.38 -7.74 23.57
N LEU A 2 12.82 -8.97 23.88
CA LEU A 2 13.00 -10.02 22.87
C LEU A 2 11.65 -10.26 22.21
N ASP A 3 11.60 -10.07 20.90
CA ASP A 3 10.42 -10.34 20.11
C ASP A 3 10.22 -11.86 20.10
N LEU A 4 9.32 -12.34 20.98
CA LEU A 4 9.12 -13.76 21.27
C LEU A 4 8.70 -14.58 20.05
N PHE A 5 8.41 -13.89 18.95
CA PHE A 5 7.92 -14.47 17.71
C PHE A 5 8.79 -14.16 16.49
N ALA A 6 9.97 -13.56 16.64
CA ALA A 6 10.83 -13.22 15.48
C ALA A 6 11.14 -14.40 14.54
N ASP A 7 11.01 -15.63 15.03
CA ASP A 7 11.33 -16.87 14.31
C ASP A 7 10.08 -17.64 13.79
N GLU A 8 8.84 -17.14 13.93
CA GLU A 8 7.71 -17.86 13.32
C GLU A 8 7.65 -17.64 11.81
N GLU A 9 7.52 -18.75 11.09
CA GLU A 9 7.34 -18.80 9.63
C GLU A 9 6.12 -17.99 9.16
N PRO A 10 6.17 -17.39 7.96
CA PRO A 10 5.02 -16.71 7.36
C PRO A 10 3.78 -17.62 7.29
N TRP A 11 2.61 -17.08 7.61
CA TRP A 11 1.33 -17.79 7.49
C TRP A 11 0.26 -16.93 6.80
N GLN A 12 -0.84 -17.58 6.40
CA GLN A 12 -1.95 -16.94 5.70
C GLN A 12 -3.24 -16.98 6.52
N GLU A 13 -3.93 -15.84 6.59
CA GLU A 13 -5.25 -15.69 7.20
C GLU A 13 -6.28 -15.29 6.13
N SER A 14 -7.48 -15.86 6.18
CA SER A 14 -8.61 -15.36 5.39
C SER A 14 -9.15 -14.08 6.02
N LEU A 15 -9.34 -13.03 5.21
CA LEU A 15 -9.86 -11.74 5.66
C LEU A 15 -11.32 -11.54 5.23
N ALA A 16 -11.62 -11.86 3.97
CA ALA A 16 -12.94 -11.81 3.35
C ALA A 16 -12.92 -12.63 2.04
N PRO A 17 -14.06 -12.87 1.38
CA PRO A 17 -14.05 -13.41 0.02
C PRO A 17 -13.14 -12.61 -0.92
N GLY A 18 -12.13 -13.27 -1.49
CA GLY A 18 -11.11 -12.64 -2.33
C GLY A 18 -10.08 -11.78 -1.58
N ALA A 19 -10.01 -11.86 -0.25
CA ALA A 19 -9.00 -11.15 0.54
C ALA A 19 -8.29 -12.05 1.56
N VAL A 20 -6.97 -11.91 1.63
CA VAL A 20 -6.11 -12.63 2.58
C VAL A 20 -5.09 -11.70 3.22
N VAL A 21 -4.63 -12.06 4.41
CA VAL A 21 -3.45 -11.49 5.04
C VAL A 21 -2.33 -12.53 4.99
N LEU A 22 -1.21 -12.20 4.37
CA LEU A 22 0.03 -12.97 4.37
C LEU A 22 0.95 -12.35 5.42
N ARG A 23 0.97 -12.95 6.60
CA ARG A 23 1.69 -12.44 7.77
C ARG A 23 3.18 -12.63 7.57
N ARG A 24 3.95 -11.59 7.86
CA ARG A 24 5.43 -11.57 7.78
C ARG A 24 6.02 -11.95 6.41
N PHE A 25 5.20 -12.02 5.38
CA PHE A 25 5.58 -12.53 4.06
C PHE A 25 6.68 -11.70 3.39
N ALA A 26 6.76 -10.40 3.69
CA ALA A 26 7.77 -9.51 3.16
C ALA A 26 9.07 -9.44 3.99
N LEU A 27 9.16 -10.12 5.14
CA LEU A 27 10.34 -10.05 6.02
C LEU A 27 11.65 -10.38 5.28
N PRO A 28 11.74 -11.48 4.49
CA PRO A 28 12.98 -11.83 3.78
C PRO A 28 13.44 -10.77 2.76
N ASP A 29 12.51 -9.99 2.23
CA ASP A 29 12.77 -9.00 1.18
C ASP A 29 12.98 -7.57 1.76
N THR A 30 12.86 -7.38 3.08
CA THR A 30 12.84 -6.05 3.75
C THR A 30 13.98 -5.12 3.34
N GLU A 31 15.22 -5.60 3.37
CA GLU A 31 16.39 -4.77 3.06
C GLU A 31 16.34 -4.26 1.61
N ALA A 32 15.94 -5.12 0.68
CA ALA A 32 15.78 -4.77 -0.72
C ALA A 32 14.61 -3.81 -0.93
N LEU A 33 13.50 -3.98 -0.20
CA LEU A 33 12.37 -3.06 -0.24
C LEU A 33 12.77 -1.68 0.26
N MET A 34 13.48 -1.58 1.38
CA MET A 34 13.91 -0.29 1.93
C MET A 34 14.89 0.44 1.00
N ARG A 35 15.81 -0.29 0.34
CA ARG A 35 16.64 0.28 -0.73
C ARG A 35 15.80 0.81 -1.89
N GLY A 36 14.82 0.05 -2.37
CA GLY A 36 13.91 0.47 -3.43
C GLY A 36 13.12 1.72 -3.05
N ILE A 37 12.61 1.80 -1.82
CA ILE A 37 11.94 2.99 -1.29
C ILE A 37 12.89 4.19 -1.34
N GLY A 38 14.14 4.04 -0.86
CA GLY A 38 15.14 5.10 -0.90
C GLY A 38 15.44 5.60 -2.32
N GLN A 39 15.58 4.68 -3.28
CA GLN A 39 15.83 5.00 -4.69
C GLN A 39 14.66 5.76 -5.33
N VAL A 40 13.42 5.36 -5.05
CA VAL A 40 12.23 6.06 -5.55
C VAL A 40 12.15 7.45 -4.93
N ILE A 41 12.28 7.56 -3.61
CA ILE A 41 12.18 8.85 -2.89
C ILE A 41 13.27 9.83 -3.34
N SER A 42 14.48 9.37 -3.68
CA SER A 42 15.54 10.25 -4.18
C SER A 42 15.23 10.89 -5.54
N GLN A 43 14.31 10.32 -6.31
CA GLN A 43 13.94 10.78 -7.65
C GLN A 43 12.58 11.51 -7.65
N SER A 44 11.60 10.94 -6.95
CA SER A 44 10.27 11.52 -6.71
C SER A 44 10.04 11.61 -5.19
N PRO A 45 10.34 12.76 -4.57
CA PRO A 45 10.23 12.94 -3.13
C PRO A 45 8.80 12.72 -2.60
N LEU A 46 8.71 12.26 -1.36
CA LEU A 46 7.43 12.20 -0.65
C LEU A 46 6.82 13.61 -0.50
N ARG A 47 5.51 13.72 -0.67
CA ARG A 47 4.74 14.95 -0.38
C ARG A 47 3.43 14.65 0.32
N HIS A 48 2.90 15.64 1.03
CA HIS A 48 1.52 15.61 1.49
C HIS A 48 0.62 16.14 0.37
N MET A 49 -0.18 15.28 -0.25
CA MET A 49 -1.11 15.69 -1.31
C MET A 49 -2.27 16.51 -0.76
N VAL A 50 -2.83 17.37 -1.60
CA VAL A 50 -4.04 18.15 -1.28
C VAL A 50 -5.23 17.48 -1.96
N THR A 51 -6.21 17.08 -1.17
CA THR A 51 -7.46 16.48 -1.69
C THR A 51 -8.24 17.50 -2.52
N PRO A 52 -9.17 17.07 -3.40
CA PRO A 52 -10.03 17.97 -4.16
C PRO A 52 -10.84 18.94 -3.29
N GLY A 53 -11.11 18.56 -2.03
CA GLY A 53 -11.77 19.42 -1.04
C GLY A 53 -10.85 20.44 -0.34
N GLY A 54 -9.58 20.56 -0.75
CA GLY A 54 -8.62 21.51 -0.19
C GLY A 54 -7.90 21.06 1.09
N TYR A 55 -8.18 19.85 1.59
CA TYR A 55 -7.51 19.32 2.78
C TYR A 55 -6.18 18.66 2.44
N THR A 56 -5.12 19.00 3.18
CA THR A 56 -3.82 18.33 3.11
C THR A 56 -3.88 16.97 3.80
N MET A 57 -3.45 15.92 3.10
CA MET A 57 -3.39 14.56 3.65
C MET A 57 -2.27 14.43 4.68
N SER A 58 -2.57 13.82 5.83
CA SER A 58 -1.55 13.56 6.87
C SER A 58 -0.49 12.52 6.46
N VAL A 59 -0.79 11.69 5.45
CA VAL A 59 0.12 10.70 4.90
C VAL A 59 0.96 11.37 3.81
N ALA A 60 2.27 11.14 3.84
CA ALA A 60 3.16 11.58 2.77
C ALA A 60 3.24 10.48 1.70
N MET A 61 3.17 10.86 0.42
CA MET A 61 3.02 9.93 -0.70
C MET A 61 4.02 10.23 -1.82
N THR A 62 4.47 9.18 -2.49
CA THR A 62 5.14 9.21 -3.79
C THR A 62 4.77 7.94 -4.58
N ASN A 63 5.18 7.83 -5.83
CA ASN A 63 4.84 6.69 -6.68
C ASN A 63 6.07 6.17 -7.43
N CYS A 64 5.97 4.91 -7.89
CA CYS A 64 6.81 4.35 -8.93
C CYS A 64 5.96 3.47 -9.89
N GLY A 65 6.43 3.33 -11.12
CA GLY A 65 5.76 2.61 -12.20
C GLY A 65 5.41 3.49 -13.39
N ALA A 66 4.70 2.89 -14.35
CA ALA A 66 4.24 3.60 -15.55
C ALA A 66 3.22 4.68 -15.19
N LEU A 67 2.48 4.48 -14.08
CA LEU A 67 1.48 5.39 -13.55
C LEU A 67 1.68 5.59 -12.05
N GLY A 68 1.38 6.80 -11.58
CA GLY A 68 1.33 7.14 -10.17
C GLY A 68 0.00 7.79 -9.82
N TRP A 69 -0.56 7.41 -8.66
CA TRP A 69 -1.77 8.02 -8.14
C TRP A 69 -1.44 9.43 -7.63
N THR A 70 -2.23 10.42 -8.03
CA THR A 70 -2.06 11.81 -7.64
C THR A 70 -3.41 12.52 -7.55
N THR A 71 -3.39 13.70 -6.95
CA THR A 71 -4.54 14.61 -6.93
C THR A 71 -4.30 15.78 -7.89
N ASP A 72 -5.37 16.31 -8.45
CA ASP A 72 -5.40 17.61 -9.11
C ASP A 72 -6.67 18.39 -8.70
N GLN A 73 -6.93 19.53 -9.35
CA GLN A 73 -8.09 20.36 -9.07
C GLN A 73 -9.44 19.72 -9.47
N TYR A 74 -9.41 18.65 -10.26
CA TYR A 74 -10.60 17.96 -10.79
C TYR A 74 -10.88 16.65 -10.05
N GLY A 75 -9.90 16.06 -9.38
CA GLY A 75 -10.10 14.82 -8.64
C GLY A 75 -8.84 14.05 -8.32
N TYR A 76 -9.04 12.73 -8.20
CA TYR A 76 -7.99 11.73 -8.07
C TYR A 76 -7.74 11.13 -9.45
N LEU A 77 -6.49 10.90 -9.82
CA LEU A 77 -6.14 10.29 -11.09
C LEU A 77 -4.83 9.51 -11.04
N TYR A 78 -4.67 8.63 -12.01
CA TYR A 78 -3.37 8.08 -12.37
C TYR A 78 -2.75 8.90 -13.49
N ALA A 79 -1.49 9.31 -13.31
CA ALA A 79 -0.73 10.07 -14.30
C ALA A 79 0.66 9.45 -14.51
N PRO A 80 1.23 9.50 -15.73
CA PRO A 80 2.57 8.97 -16.00
C PRO A 80 3.71 9.89 -15.53
N VAL A 81 3.39 11.15 -15.20
CA VAL A 81 4.34 12.18 -14.81
C VAL A 81 4.08 12.60 -13.36
N ASP A 82 5.14 12.76 -12.59
CA ASP A 82 5.12 13.35 -11.27
C ASP A 82 4.90 14.87 -11.37
N PRO A 83 3.77 15.41 -10.85
CA PRO A 83 3.48 16.84 -11.01
C PRO A 83 4.43 17.76 -10.22
N GLN A 84 5.25 17.24 -9.30
CA GLN A 84 6.22 18.06 -8.56
C GLN A 84 7.56 18.13 -9.29
N THR A 85 8.02 17.04 -9.87
CA THR A 85 9.33 16.99 -10.56
C THR A 85 9.20 17.25 -12.06
N GLN A 86 7.99 17.17 -12.62
CA GLN A 86 7.69 17.27 -14.05
C GLN A 86 8.45 16.23 -14.89
N ARG A 87 8.74 15.07 -14.28
CA ARG A 87 9.41 13.92 -14.89
C ARG A 87 8.55 12.68 -14.75
N PRO A 88 8.74 11.65 -15.59
CA PRO A 88 8.10 10.35 -15.37
C PRO A 88 8.38 9.84 -13.94
N TRP A 89 7.44 9.10 -13.37
CA TRP A 89 7.68 8.40 -12.12
C TRP A 89 8.87 7.42 -12.27
N PRO A 90 9.66 7.18 -11.21
CA PRO A 90 10.68 6.14 -11.24
C PRO A 90 10.07 4.79 -11.60
N ALA A 91 10.81 3.92 -12.30
CA ALA A 91 10.36 2.56 -12.56
C ALA A 91 10.11 1.79 -11.23
N ILE A 92 9.18 0.83 -11.24
CA ILE A 92 8.97 -0.05 -10.07
C ILE A 92 10.27 -0.83 -9.83
N PRO A 93 10.88 -0.75 -8.63
CA PRO A 93 12.08 -1.53 -8.32
C PRO A 93 11.84 -3.04 -8.50
N GLU A 94 12.85 -3.77 -8.98
CA GLU A 94 12.73 -5.22 -9.23
C GLU A 94 12.29 -6.00 -7.98
N ALA A 95 12.83 -5.65 -6.82
CA ALA A 95 12.45 -6.25 -5.54
C ALA A 95 10.96 -6.08 -5.22
N PHE A 96 10.36 -4.96 -5.62
CA PHE A 96 8.94 -4.70 -5.42
C PHE A 96 8.10 -5.59 -6.33
N LEU A 97 8.46 -5.70 -7.61
CA LEU A 97 7.77 -6.56 -8.57
C LEU A 97 7.85 -8.04 -8.16
N ALA A 98 9.04 -8.50 -7.78
CA ALA A 98 9.26 -9.88 -7.34
C ALA A 98 8.41 -10.22 -6.11
N LEU A 99 8.41 -9.37 -5.08
CA LEU A 99 7.57 -9.58 -3.88
C LEU A 99 6.08 -9.52 -4.23
N CYS A 100 5.65 -8.54 -5.01
CA CYS A 100 4.27 -8.39 -5.41
C CYS A 100 3.77 -9.63 -6.15
N GLN A 101 4.58 -10.20 -7.06
CA GLN A 101 4.25 -11.41 -7.79
C GLN A 101 4.16 -12.63 -6.87
N LYS A 102 5.10 -12.80 -5.93
CA LYS A 102 5.03 -13.89 -4.93
C LYS A 102 3.74 -13.81 -4.11
N ALA A 103 3.43 -12.60 -3.61
CA ALA A 103 2.27 -12.36 -2.76
C ALA A 103 0.95 -12.52 -3.51
N SER A 104 0.84 -11.97 -4.73
CA SER A 104 -0.38 -12.10 -5.53
C SER A 104 -0.63 -13.55 -5.93
N THR A 105 0.41 -14.30 -6.32
CA THR A 105 0.30 -15.74 -6.60
C THR A 105 -0.18 -16.51 -5.36
N ALA A 106 0.42 -16.27 -4.19
CA ALA A 106 0.01 -16.92 -2.94
C ALA A 106 -1.45 -16.62 -2.57
N ALA A 107 -1.91 -15.40 -2.85
CA ALA A 107 -3.29 -14.96 -2.62
C ALA A 107 -4.31 -15.43 -3.68
N GLY A 108 -3.89 -16.19 -4.71
CA GLY A 108 -4.78 -16.70 -5.76
C GLY A 108 -4.94 -15.78 -6.97
N TYR A 109 -4.02 -14.82 -7.17
CA TYR A 109 -3.98 -13.87 -8.29
C TYR A 109 -2.64 -13.96 -9.06
N PRO A 110 -2.33 -15.10 -9.72
CA PRO A 110 -1.04 -15.32 -10.37
C PRO A 110 -0.79 -14.43 -11.60
N ASP A 111 -1.86 -13.99 -12.25
CA ASP A 111 -1.79 -13.17 -13.47
C ASP A 111 -1.72 -11.66 -13.19
N PHE A 112 -1.68 -11.26 -11.91
CA PHE A 112 -1.57 -9.85 -11.56
C PHE A 112 -0.24 -9.26 -12.06
N ARG A 113 -0.33 -8.16 -12.81
CA ARG A 113 0.81 -7.40 -13.32
C ARG A 113 0.62 -5.93 -12.94
N PRO A 114 1.24 -5.45 -11.85
CA PRO A 114 1.11 -4.05 -11.46
C PRO A 114 1.89 -3.15 -12.40
N ASP A 115 1.30 -2.01 -12.74
CA ASP A 115 1.94 -0.92 -13.49
C ASP A 115 2.08 0.36 -12.64
N ALA A 116 1.51 0.35 -11.44
CA ALA A 116 1.55 1.42 -10.47
C ALA A 116 1.85 0.88 -9.06
N CYS A 117 2.71 1.59 -8.33
CA CYS A 117 2.95 1.36 -6.91
C CYS A 117 2.93 2.71 -6.17
N LEU A 118 1.94 2.90 -5.30
CA LEU A 118 1.85 4.03 -4.39
C LEU A 118 2.66 3.72 -3.13
N ILE A 119 3.58 4.62 -2.76
CA ILE A 119 4.37 4.55 -1.54
C ILE A 119 3.81 5.56 -0.54
N ASN A 120 3.28 5.04 0.56
CA ASN A 120 2.76 5.82 1.68
C ASN A 120 3.76 5.84 2.84
N ARG A 121 4.03 7.01 3.42
CA ARG A 121 4.76 7.18 4.69
C ARG A 121 3.85 7.82 5.74
N TYR A 122 3.72 7.13 6.86
CA TYR A 122 2.92 7.55 8.01
C TYR A 122 3.86 7.96 9.15
N ALA A 123 3.77 9.22 9.58
CA ALA A 123 4.32 9.68 10.85
C ALA A 123 3.30 9.40 11.98
N PRO A 124 3.69 9.48 13.27
CA PRO A 124 2.76 9.35 14.38
C PRO A 124 1.57 10.32 14.22
N GLY A 125 0.36 9.80 14.43
CA GLY A 125 -0.90 10.52 14.23
C GLY A 125 -1.41 10.55 12.79
N ALA A 126 -0.58 10.22 11.79
CA ALA A 126 -1.03 10.13 10.39
C ALA A 126 -2.08 9.03 10.25
N LYS A 127 -3.11 9.29 9.44
CA LYS A 127 -4.24 8.39 9.20
C LYS A 127 -4.68 8.46 7.75
N LEU A 128 -5.36 7.40 7.31
CA LEU A 128 -6.05 7.37 6.03
C LEU A 128 -7.51 6.99 6.28
N SER A 129 -8.41 7.95 6.15
CA SER A 129 -9.86 7.75 6.38
C SER A 129 -10.42 6.66 5.47
N LEU A 130 -11.55 6.06 5.86
CA LEU A 130 -12.23 5.06 5.06
C LEU A 130 -12.47 5.56 3.62
N HIS A 131 -12.00 4.80 2.65
CA HIS A 131 -12.14 5.04 1.21
C HIS A 131 -12.22 3.72 0.45
N GLN A 132 -12.50 3.80 -0.84
CA GLN A 132 -12.41 2.69 -1.78
C GLN A 132 -11.37 3.05 -2.84
N ASP A 133 -10.60 2.07 -3.26
CA ASP A 133 -9.73 2.19 -4.41
C ASP A 133 -10.55 1.85 -5.65
N LYS A 134 -11.04 2.89 -6.34
CA LYS A 134 -11.98 2.77 -7.47
C LYS A 134 -11.57 3.60 -8.69
N ASP A 135 -10.35 4.10 -8.66
CA ASP A 135 -9.79 4.96 -9.72
C ASP A 135 -9.12 4.10 -10.81
N GLU A 136 -8.99 2.79 -10.59
CA GLU A 136 -8.48 1.83 -11.58
C GLU A 136 -9.60 1.38 -12.55
N PRO A 137 -9.31 1.30 -13.85
CA PRO A 137 -10.32 0.91 -14.86
C PRO A 137 -10.66 -0.59 -14.80
N ASP A 138 -9.70 -1.46 -14.50
CA ASP A 138 -9.90 -2.91 -14.41
C ASP A 138 -9.99 -3.39 -12.96
N LEU A 139 -11.23 -3.52 -12.48
CA LEU A 139 -11.51 -4.00 -11.12
C LEU A 139 -11.36 -5.52 -10.95
N ARG A 140 -10.93 -6.26 -11.98
CA ARG A 140 -10.56 -7.68 -11.81
C ARG A 140 -9.18 -7.82 -11.18
N ALA A 141 -8.30 -6.84 -11.40
CA ALA A 141 -6.98 -6.82 -10.80
C ALA A 141 -7.09 -6.61 -9.27
N PRO A 142 -6.39 -7.41 -8.44
CA PRO A 142 -6.38 -7.20 -7.00
C PRO A 142 -5.57 -5.96 -6.63
N ILE A 143 -5.58 -5.65 -5.34
CA ILE A 143 -4.62 -4.74 -4.71
C ILE A 143 -3.72 -5.58 -3.80
N VAL A 144 -2.41 -5.36 -3.90
CA VAL A 144 -1.41 -5.96 -3.00
C VAL A 144 -0.82 -4.84 -2.15
N SER A 145 -0.91 -4.94 -0.83
CA SER A 145 -0.52 -3.87 0.11
C SER A 145 0.46 -4.39 1.15
N VAL A 146 1.71 -3.94 1.07
CA VAL A 146 2.83 -4.37 1.92
C VAL A 146 3.02 -3.40 3.07
N SER A 147 3.18 -3.88 4.30
CA SER A 147 3.41 -3.06 5.50
C SER A 147 4.85 -3.17 5.98
N LEU A 148 5.49 -2.02 6.23
CA LEU A 148 6.88 -1.96 6.71
C LEU A 148 7.00 -0.96 7.86
N GLY A 149 7.71 -1.31 8.93
CA GLY A 149 7.93 -0.41 10.05
C GLY A 149 6.88 -0.50 11.15
N LEU A 150 6.49 0.65 11.71
CA LEU A 150 5.57 0.69 12.83
C LEU A 150 4.23 -0.01 12.54
N PRO A 151 3.65 -0.73 13.52
CA PRO A 151 2.38 -1.42 13.35
C PRO A 151 1.23 -0.43 13.25
N ALA A 152 0.22 -0.74 12.44
CA ALA A 152 -0.97 0.09 12.25
C ALA A 152 -2.26 -0.71 12.29
N ILE A 153 -3.32 -0.11 12.81
CA ILE A 153 -4.66 -0.69 12.76
C ILE A 153 -5.26 -0.42 11.39
N PHE A 154 -5.33 -1.47 10.57
CA PHE A 154 -6.06 -1.50 9.32
C PHE A 154 -7.55 -1.75 9.59
N GLN A 155 -8.38 -0.93 8.96
CA GLN A 155 -9.83 -1.03 9.02
C GLN A 155 -10.31 -1.58 7.69
N PHE A 156 -11.07 -2.68 7.72
CA PHE A 156 -11.59 -3.34 6.52
C PHE A 156 -13.09 -3.59 6.69
N GLY A 157 -13.90 -2.91 5.87
CA GLY A 157 -15.35 -2.91 5.92
C GLY A 157 -15.97 -3.77 4.82
N GLY A 158 -17.09 -3.28 4.26
CA GLY A 158 -17.78 -3.88 3.11
C GLY A 158 -17.94 -2.89 1.97
N LEU A 159 -18.91 -3.15 1.08
CA LEU A 159 -19.19 -2.30 -0.08
C LEU A 159 -19.81 -0.94 0.30
N LYS A 160 -20.47 -0.84 1.46
CA LYS A 160 -21.05 0.40 1.97
C LYS A 160 -20.15 0.97 3.06
N ARG A 161 -20.06 2.30 3.10
CA ARG A 161 -19.23 3.05 4.07
C ARG A 161 -19.53 2.71 5.53
N ASN A 162 -20.77 2.36 5.84
CA ASN A 162 -21.24 2.08 7.21
C ASN A 162 -21.35 0.57 7.51
N ASP A 163 -20.89 -0.30 6.61
CA ASP A 163 -20.82 -1.73 6.90
C ASP A 163 -19.86 -1.99 8.09
N PRO A 164 -20.06 -3.06 8.88
CA PRO A 164 -19.21 -3.37 10.03
C PRO A 164 -17.73 -3.45 9.66
N LEU A 165 -16.87 -2.82 10.47
CA LEU A 165 -15.42 -2.79 10.26
C LEU A 165 -14.72 -3.90 11.04
N GLN A 166 -14.02 -4.76 10.32
CA GLN A 166 -12.93 -5.56 10.88
C GLN A 166 -11.74 -4.63 11.17
N ARG A 167 -11.06 -4.87 12.30
CA ARG A 167 -9.86 -4.12 12.69
C ARG A 167 -8.72 -5.10 12.87
N LEU A 168 -7.70 -4.98 12.05
CA LEU A 168 -6.54 -5.87 12.05
C LEU A 168 -5.30 -5.04 12.35
N MET A 169 -4.48 -5.51 13.30
CA MET A 169 -3.13 -4.98 13.41
C MET A 169 -2.35 -5.50 12.21
N LEU A 170 -1.73 -4.61 11.43
CA LEU A 170 -0.74 -4.97 10.41
C LEU A 170 0.64 -4.60 10.93
N GLU A 171 1.53 -5.57 10.95
CA GLU A 171 2.87 -5.44 11.50
C GLU A 171 3.90 -5.36 10.38
N HIS A 172 5.17 -5.23 10.76
CA HIS A 172 6.26 -5.22 9.81
C HIS A 172 6.32 -6.54 9.04
N GLY A 173 6.32 -6.46 7.71
CA GLY A 173 6.40 -7.61 6.84
C GLY A 173 5.05 -8.17 6.40
N ASP A 174 3.94 -7.72 6.99
CA ASP A 174 2.60 -8.18 6.61
C ASP A 174 2.20 -7.66 5.23
N ILE A 175 1.53 -8.51 4.46
CA ILE A 175 0.92 -8.16 3.18
C ILE A 175 -0.58 -8.45 3.24
N VAL A 176 -1.41 -7.49 2.82
CA VAL A 176 -2.83 -7.74 2.57
C VAL A 176 -3.03 -7.76 1.06
N VAL A 177 -3.72 -8.78 0.57
CA VAL A 177 -4.17 -8.84 -0.82
C VAL A 177 -5.69 -8.88 -0.81
N TRP A 178 -6.34 -7.99 -1.57
CA TRP A 178 -7.80 -8.01 -1.74
C TRP A 178 -8.19 -7.78 -3.19
N GLY A 179 -9.14 -8.57 -3.67
CA GLY A 179 -9.65 -8.56 -5.02
C GLY A 179 -11.00 -9.26 -5.10
N GLY A 180 -11.48 -9.53 -6.32
CA GLY A 180 -12.79 -10.16 -6.50
C GLY A 180 -13.91 -9.41 -5.77
N GLU A 181 -14.69 -10.13 -4.95
CA GLU A 181 -15.81 -9.55 -4.19
C GLU A 181 -15.40 -8.42 -3.24
N SER A 182 -14.19 -8.51 -2.68
CA SER A 182 -13.68 -7.52 -1.73
C SER A 182 -12.89 -6.38 -2.37
N ARG A 183 -12.73 -6.38 -3.70
CA ARG A 183 -11.92 -5.39 -4.44
C ARG A 183 -12.30 -3.94 -4.13
N LEU A 184 -13.59 -3.69 -3.91
CA LEU A 184 -14.16 -2.38 -3.64
C LEU A 184 -14.60 -2.22 -2.18
N TYR A 185 -14.06 -2.99 -1.25
CA TYR A 185 -14.41 -2.80 0.17
C TYR A 185 -13.81 -1.50 0.71
N TYR A 186 -14.61 -0.80 1.53
CA TYR A 186 -14.15 0.37 2.27
C TYR A 186 -13.03 -0.03 3.22
N HIS A 187 -11.92 0.69 3.16
CA HIS A 187 -10.79 0.41 4.03
C HIS A 187 -10.02 1.68 4.39
N GLY A 188 -9.17 1.59 5.42
CA GLY A 188 -8.42 2.72 5.92
C GLY A 188 -7.39 2.34 6.98
N ILE A 189 -6.64 3.34 7.42
CA ILE A 189 -5.63 3.21 8.47
C ILE A 189 -6.01 4.17 9.59
N ALA A 190 -6.25 3.62 10.79
CA ALA A 190 -6.45 4.43 11.98
C ALA A 190 -5.18 5.25 12.31
N PRO A 191 -5.27 6.33 13.11
CA PRO A 191 -4.10 7.14 13.47
C PRO A 191 -2.93 6.29 13.96
N LEU A 192 -1.78 6.43 13.32
CA LEU A 192 -0.57 5.67 13.67
C LEU A 192 -0.14 6.04 15.10
N LYS A 193 0.07 5.03 15.95
CA LYS A 193 0.62 5.26 17.29
C LYS A 193 2.11 5.62 17.19
N ALA A 194 2.57 6.47 18.11
CA ALA A 194 3.99 6.72 18.25
C ALA A 194 4.72 5.44 18.70
N GLY A 195 5.95 5.28 18.22
CA GLY A 195 6.79 4.13 18.51
C GLY A 195 8.09 4.20 17.72
N TYR A 196 8.93 3.17 17.87
CA TYR A 196 10.18 3.06 17.13
C TYR A 196 10.30 1.65 16.54
N HIS A 197 10.67 1.57 15.25
CA HIS A 197 11.01 0.33 14.57
C HIS A 197 12.49 0.39 14.12
N PRO A 198 13.31 -0.65 14.32
CA PRO A 198 14.75 -0.60 14.04
C PRO A 198 15.13 -0.20 12.61
N ILE A 199 14.27 -0.51 11.63
CA ILE A 199 14.55 -0.29 10.21
C ILE A 199 14.00 1.05 9.70
N THR A 200 12.86 1.50 10.21
CA THR A 200 12.14 2.67 9.68
C THR A 200 12.09 3.84 10.65
N GLY A 201 12.68 3.70 11.84
CA GLY A 201 12.59 4.68 12.91
C GLY A 201 11.15 4.88 13.37
N GLU A 202 10.72 6.13 13.46
CA GLU A 202 9.41 6.52 13.98
C GLU A 202 8.30 6.55 12.91
N CYS A 203 8.41 5.74 11.85
CA CYS A 203 7.42 5.75 10.79
C CYS A 203 7.02 4.36 10.30
N ARG A 204 5.87 4.33 9.63
CA ARG A 204 5.40 3.19 8.84
C ARG A 204 5.47 3.55 7.36
N TYR A 205 5.95 2.61 6.55
CA TYR A 205 5.78 2.63 5.11
C TYR A 205 4.72 1.63 4.67
N ASN A 206 4.09 1.93 3.53
CA ASN A 206 3.22 0.99 2.86
C ASN A 206 3.37 1.11 1.34
N LEU A 207 3.52 -0.03 0.68
CA LEU A 207 3.57 -0.15 -0.78
C LEU A 207 2.25 -0.74 -1.26
N THR A 208 1.52 -0.02 -2.10
CA THR A 208 0.25 -0.49 -2.64
C THR A 208 0.33 -0.62 -4.15
N PHE A 209 0.35 -1.87 -4.62
CA PHE A 209 0.48 -2.25 -6.03
C PHE A 209 -0.88 -2.38 -6.68
N ARG A 210 -1.02 -1.81 -7.87
CA ARG A 210 -2.26 -1.80 -8.65
C ARG A 210 -1.97 -1.92 -10.15
N HIS A 211 -3.00 -2.32 -10.89
CA HIS A 211 -3.06 -2.19 -12.35
C HIS A 211 -3.98 -1.02 -12.66
N ALA A 212 -3.40 0.09 -13.13
CA ALA A 212 -4.07 1.37 -13.28
C ALA A 212 -4.26 1.80 -14.74
N SER A 213 -3.54 1.19 -15.68
CA SER A 213 -3.78 1.40 -17.10
C SER A 213 -5.01 0.64 -17.59
N ASN A 214 -5.54 1.05 -18.75
CA ASN A 214 -6.58 0.29 -19.41
C ASN A 214 -6.00 -1.05 -19.90
N SER A 215 -6.62 -2.16 -19.50
CA SER A 215 -6.31 -3.47 -20.05
C SER A 215 -6.46 -3.45 -21.57
N LYS A 216 -5.42 -3.88 -22.28
CA LYS A 216 -5.44 -4.06 -23.74
C LYS A 216 -6.32 -5.23 -24.15
#